data_AF-A0A257GCB4-F1
#
_entry.id   AF-A0A257GCB4-F1
#
_cell.length_a   1.000
_cell.length_b   1.000
_cell.length_c   1.000
_cell.angle_alpha   90.00
_cell.angle_beta   90.00
_cell.angle_gamma   90.00
#
_symmetry.space_group_name_H-M   'P 1'
#
loop_
_entity.id
_entity.type
_entity.pdbx_description
1 polymer ?
#
loop_
_entity_poly.entity_id
_entity_poly.type
_entity_poly.pdbx_seq_one_letter_code
_entity_poly.pdbx_strand_id
1 'polypeptide(L)'
;MPFSVAQLRIARDLHQAEAALDEALLRQAQLLQTMVGARRGTGVGPFVGQEALMRLVKSQQAMLDAGGELARVHGRLSAIAVETCGGNDACPPAALLEGEDLADTGMTAAVQAA
;
A
#
# COMPACT_ATOMS: atom_id res chain seq x y z
N MET A 1 16.64 -17.66 -19.69
CA MET A 1 15.47 -18.56 -19.62
C MET A 1 14.24 -17.71 -19.92
N PRO A 2 13.39 -18.07 -20.90
CA PRO A 2 12.18 -17.30 -21.17
C PRO A 2 11.16 -17.48 -20.02
N PHE A 3 10.52 -16.39 -19.60
CA PHE A 3 9.41 -16.41 -18.64
C PHE A 3 8.27 -17.29 -19.17
N SER A 4 7.60 -18.02 -18.28
CA SER A 4 6.36 -18.69 -18.65
C SER A 4 5.24 -17.66 -18.90
N VAL A 5 4.33 -17.96 -19.84
CA VAL A 5 3.16 -17.10 -20.10
C VAL A 5 2.30 -16.91 -18.84
N ALA A 6 2.31 -17.89 -17.93
CA ALA A 6 1.61 -17.78 -16.65
C ALA A 6 2.25 -16.74 -15.72
N GLN A 7 3.58 -16.71 -15.59
CA GLN A 7 4.29 -15.71 -14.79
C GLN A 7 4.00 -14.29 -15.27
N LEU A 8 4.06 -14.05 -16.58
CA LEU A 8 3.77 -12.73 -17.16
C LEU A 8 2.33 -12.26 -16.87
N ARG A 9 1.37 -13.18 -16.85
CA ARG A 9 -0.03 -12.87 -16.50
C ARG A 9 -0.15 -12.51 -15.03
N ILE A 10 0.49 -13.27 -14.14
CA ILE A 10 0.48 -13.01 -12.69
C ILE A 10 1.06 -11.62 -12.38
N ALA A 11 2.23 -11.30 -12.94
CA ALA A 11 2.87 -10.00 -12.72
C ALA A 11 2.00 -8.84 -13.24
N ARG A 12 1.41 -8.98 -14.43
CA ARG A 12 0.47 -8.00 -14.97
C ARG A 12 -0.75 -7.82 -14.07
N ASP A 13 -1.38 -8.90 -13.65
CA ASP A 13 -2.62 -8.85 -12.87
C ASP A 13 -2.37 -8.25 -11.48
N LEU A 14 -1.20 -8.51 -10.88
CA LEU A 14 -0.75 -7.87 -9.65
C LEU A 14 -0.60 -6.35 -9.80
N HIS A 15 0.16 -5.88 -10.79
CA HIS A 15 0.33 -4.44 -11.03
C HIS A 15 -1.00 -3.74 -11.33
N GLN A 16 -1.91 -4.42 -12.04
CA GLN A 16 -3.26 -3.88 -12.29
C GLN A 16 -4.08 -3.77 -11.00
N ALA A 17 -3.95 -4.73 -10.08
CA ALA A 17 -4.62 -4.68 -8.78
C ALA A 17 -4.09 -3.53 -7.92
N GLU A 18 -2.77 -3.34 -7.87
CA GLU A 18 -2.12 -2.23 -7.15
C GLU A 18 -2.58 -0.87 -7.70
N ALA A 19 -2.51 -0.68 -9.01
CA ALA A 19 -2.94 0.57 -9.66
C ALA A 19 -4.45 0.85 -9.46
N ALA A 20 -5.29 -0.18 -9.46
CA ALA A 20 -6.71 -0.03 -9.21
C ALA A 20 -7.01 0.41 -7.77
N LEU A 21 -6.21 -0.06 -6.80
CA LEU A 21 -6.35 0.33 -5.40
C LEU A 21 -5.96 1.80 -5.20
N ASP A 22 -4.88 2.25 -5.82
CA ASP A 22 -4.45 3.66 -5.77
C ASP A 22 -5.48 4.61 -6.40
N GLU A 23 -6.04 4.24 -7.56
CA GLU A 23 -7.12 5.01 -8.19
C GLU A 23 -8.35 5.06 -7.28
N ALA A 24 -8.71 3.95 -6.61
CA ALA A 24 -9.83 3.95 -5.66
C ALA A 24 -9.57 4.88 -4.47
N LEU A 25 -8.35 4.91 -3.92
CA LEU A 25 -7.96 5.82 -2.83
C LEU A 25 -8.09 7.29 -3.27
N LEU A 26 -7.63 7.61 -4.48
CA LEU A 26 -7.75 8.97 -5.04
C LEU A 26 -9.22 9.42 -5.15
N ARG A 27 -10.10 8.53 -5.65
CA ARG A 27 -11.54 8.80 -5.76
C ARG A 27 -12.19 9.00 -4.39
N GLN A 28 -11.83 8.19 -3.40
CA GLN A 28 -12.35 8.34 -2.04
C GLN A 28 -11.87 9.63 -1.37
N ALA A 29 -10.61 10.03 -1.59
CA ALA A 29 -10.08 11.30 -1.10
C ALA A 29 -10.82 12.50 -1.71
N GLN A 30 -11.11 12.45 -3.01
CA GLN A 30 -11.89 13.49 -3.68
C GLN A 30 -13.33 13.58 -3.15
N LEU A 31 -13.96 12.43 -2.85
CA LEU A 31 -15.27 12.40 -2.20
C LEU A 31 -15.22 13.03 -0.80
N LEU A 32 -14.21 12.69 0.00
CA LEU A 32 -14.03 13.26 1.34
C LEU A 32 -13.89 14.79 1.29
N GLN A 33 -13.04 15.30 0.38
CA GLN A 33 -12.88 16.73 0.14
C GLN A 33 -14.21 17.40 -0.22
N THR A 34 -15.00 16.76 -1.08
CA THR A 34 -16.32 17.28 -1.50
C THR A 34 -17.28 17.36 -0.32
N MET A 35 -17.37 16.31 0.51
CA MET A 35 -18.25 16.28 1.67
C MET A 35 -17.87 17.33 2.72
N VAL A 36 -16.57 17.50 3.01
CA VAL A 36 -16.08 18.52 3.94
C VAL A 36 -16.29 19.93 3.38
N GLY A 37 -16.05 20.13 2.09
CA GLY A 37 -16.32 21.39 1.39
C GLY A 37 -17.80 21.79 1.45
N ALA A 38 -18.70 20.83 1.22
CA ALA A 38 -20.14 21.04 1.31
C ALA A 38 -20.56 21.48 2.72
N ARG A 39 -20.04 20.86 3.78
CA ARG A 39 -20.32 21.29 5.18
C ARG A 39 -19.93 22.74 5.43
N ARG A 40 -18.80 23.19 4.89
CA ARG A 40 -18.36 24.58 4.99
C ARG A 40 -19.26 25.53 4.20
N GLY A 41 -19.70 25.12 3.01
CA GLY A 41 -20.48 25.96 2.09
C GLY A 41 -21.95 26.12 2.46
N THR A 42 -22.56 25.12 3.10
CA THR A 42 -24.02 25.10 3.37
C THR A 42 -24.41 25.63 4.75
N GLY A 43 -23.47 25.88 5.65
CA GLY A 43 -23.76 26.37 7.00
C GLY A 43 -24.57 25.39 7.87
N VAL A 44 -24.58 24.10 7.51
CA VAL A 44 -25.25 23.03 8.27
C VAL A 44 -24.60 22.83 9.64
N GLY A 45 -25.38 22.32 10.59
CA GLY A 45 -24.89 22.01 11.93
C GLY A 45 -23.67 21.07 11.90
N PRO A 46 -22.75 21.18 12.87
CA PRO A 46 -21.45 20.51 12.83
C PRO A 46 -21.55 18.98 12.76
N PHE A 47 -22.64 18.37 13.22
CA PHE A 47 -22.82 16.92 13.24
C PHE A 47 -23.53 16.35 12.01
N VAL A 48 -24.05 17.21 11.13
CA VAL A 48 -24.73 16.76 9.90
C VAL A 48 -23.72 16.04 9.01
N GLY A 49 -24.02 14.77 8.69
CA GLY A 49 -23.17 13.93 7.84
C GLY A 49 -21.91 13.38 8.52
N GLN A 50 -21.71 13.59 9.82
CA GLN A 50 -20.53 13.12 10.55
C GLN A 50 -20.39 11.59 10.49
N GLU A 51 -21.50 10.87 10.62
CA GLU A 51 -21.52 9.40 10.54
C GLU A 51 -21.04 8.89 9.17
N ALA A 52 -21.49 9.53 8.09
CA ALA A 52 -21.06 9.23 6.74
C ALA A 52 -19.57 9.53 6.51
N LEU A 53 -19.05 10.65 7.05
CA LEU A 53 -17.62 10.98 7.00
C LEU A 53 -16.77 9.92 7.71
N MET A 54 -17.18 9.48 8.90
CA MET A 54 -16.47 8.43 9.64
C MET A 54 -16.47 7.10 8.89
N ARG A 55 -17.59 6.73 8.25
CA ARG A 55 -17.66 5.53 7.41
C ARG A 55 -16.76 5.61 6.18
N LEU A 56 -16.69 6.77 5.53
CA LEU A 56 -15.81 6.98 4.37
C LEU A 56 -14.33 6.84 4.78
N VAL A 57 -13.91 7.48 5.88
CA VAL A 57 -12.54 7.37 6.40
C VAL A 57 -12.22 5.93 6.81
N LYS A 58 -13.16 5.23 7.45
CA LYS A 58 -12.99 3.80 7.76
C LYS A 58 -12.83 2.94 6.50
N SER A 59 -13.54 3.27 5.42
CA SER A 59 -13.35 2.60 4.13
C SER A 59 -11.98 2.87 3.52
N GLN A 60 -11.44 4.09 3.66
CA GLN A 60 -10.09 4.44 3.18
C GLN A 60 -9.03 3.64 3.94
N GLN A 61 -9.17 3.52 5.26
CA GLN A 61 -8.28 2.68 6.08
C GLN A 61 -8.27 1.23 5.60
N ALA A 62 -9.46 0.65 5.36
CA ALA A 62 -9.56 -0.72 4.87
C ALA A 62 -8.88 -0.92 3.49
N MET A 63 -8.87 0.10 2.63
CA MET A 63 -8.14 0.04 1.36
C MET A 63 -6.63 0.14 1.56
N LEU A 64 -6.15 0.97 2.49
CA LEU A 64 -4.72 1.02 2.85
C LEU A 64 -4.25 -0.32 3.40
N ASP A 65 -5.04 -0.95 4.28
CA ASP A 65 -4.74 -2.29 4.80
C ASP A 65 -4.66 -3.32 3.66
N ALA A 66 -5.62 -3.28 2.73
CA ALA A 66 -5.60 -4.14 1.54
C ALA A 66 -4.38 -3.88 0.62
N GLY A 67 -3.94 -2.62 0.49
CA GLY A 67 -2.72 -2.25 -0.22
C GLY A 67 -1.47 -2.83 0.44
N GLY A 68 -1.41 -2.83 1.77
CA GLY A 68 -0.35 -3.50 2.53
C GLY A 68 -0.30 -5.01 2.28
N GLU A 69 -1.45 -5.68 2.21
CA GLU A 69 -1.52 -7.10 1.85
C GLU A 69 -1.10 -7.35 0.39
N LEU A 70 -1.49 -6.49 -0.57
CA LEU A 70 -1.02 -6.59 -1.95
C LEU A 70 0.50 -6.45 -2.06
N ALA A 71 1.09 -5.51 -1.32
CA ALA A 71 2.54 -5.32 -1.32
C ALA A 71 3.29 -6.53 -0.74
N ARG A 72 2.72 -7.21 0.27
CA ARG A 72 3.27 -8.48 0.79
C ARG A 72 3.19 -9.60 -0.25
N VAL A 73 2.06 -9.69 -0.96
CA VAL A 73 1.89 -10.64 -2.08
C VAL A 73 2.93 -10.35 -3.17
N HIS A 74 3.14 -9.09 -3.53
CA HIS A 74 4.17 -8.67 -4.47
C HIS A 74 5.57 -9.12 -4.04
N GLY A 75 5.97 -8.80 -2.81
CA GLY A 75 7.27 -9.20 -2.28
C GLY A 75 7.45 -10.72 -2.28
N ARG A 76 6.41 -11.47 -1.90
CA ARG A 76 6.49 -12.95 -1.91
C ARG A 76 6.59 -13.51 -3.33
N LEU A 77 5.85 -12.97 -4.29
CA LEU A 77 5.92 -13.39 -5.69
C LEU A 77 7.29 -13.07 -6.31
N SER A 78 7.89 -11.93 -5.95
CA SER A 78 9.24 -11.56 -6.38
C SER A 78 10.30 -12.54 -5.85
N ALA A 79 10.20 -12.93 -4.57
CA ALA A 79 11.08 -13.94 -3.99
C ALA A 79 10.94 -15.30 -4.72
N ILE A 80 9.72 -15.75 -4.99
CA ILE A 80 9.45 -16.99 -5.74
C ILE A 80 10.04 -16.90 -7.16
N ALA A 81 9.94 -15.75 -7.83
CA ALA A 81 10.49 -15.57 -9.16
C ALA A 81 12.03 -15.69 -9.17
N VAL A 82 12.71 -15.22 -8.11
CA VAL A 82 14.15 -15.45 -7.93
C VAL A 82 14.46 -16.92 -7.65
N GLU A 83 13.76 -17.54 -6.70
CA GLU A 83 13.95 -18.96 -6.31
C GLU A 83 13.76 -19.92 -7.49
N THR A 84 12.84 -19.62 -8.39
CA THR A 84 12.50 -20.45 -9.56
C THR A 84 13.32 -20.12 -10.82
N CYS A 85 14.33 -19.25 -10.72
CA CYS A 85 15.03 -18.67 -11.87
C CYS A 85 14.06 -18.08 -12.91
N GLY A 86 12.89 -17.67 -12.44
CA GLY A 86 11.80 -17.10 -13.21
C GLY A 86 12.09 -15.69 -13.66
N GLY A 87 13.15 -15.03 -13.16
CA GLY A 87 13.51 -13.65 -13.47
C GLY A 87 12.80 -12.67 -12.54
N ASN A 88 13.53 -11.67 -12.02
CA ASN A 88 12.92 -10.56 -11.29
C ASN A 88 12.39 -9.57 -12.35
N ASP A 89 11.07 -9.49 -12.49
CA ASP A 89 10.43 -8.57 -13.43
C ASP A 89 10.85 -7.12 -13.15
N ALA A 90 10.57 -6.24 -14.11
CA ALA A 90 10.92 -4.82 -14.19
C ALA A 90 10.39 -3.91 -13.04
N CYS A 91 10.19 -4.46 -11.85
CA CYS A 91 9.87 -3.74 -10.64
C CYS A 91 11.10 -2.90 -10.21
N PRO A 92 10.97 -1.57 -10.13
CA PRO A 92 12.08 -0.72 -9.74
C PRO A 92 12.48 -1.01 -8.29
N PRO A 93 13.78 -0.94 -7.94
CA PRO A 93 14.25 -1.24 -6.59
C PRO A 93 13.60 -0.38 -5.49
N ALA A 94 13.04 0.78 -5.85
CA ALA A 94 12.32 1.67 -4.94
C ALA A 94 10.89 1.21 -4.56
N ALA A 95 10.34 0.19 -5.22
CA ALA A 95 9.02 -0.37 -4.90
C ALA A 95 9.08 -1.46 -3.82
N LEU A 96 10.28 -1.82 -3.35
CA LEU A 96 10.44 -2.67 -2.18
C LEU A 96 10.00 -1.86 -0.96
N LEU A 97 8.92 -2.29 -0.28
CA LEU A 97 8.65 -1.79 1.06
C LEU A 97 9.81 -2.26 1.92
N GLU A 98 10.74 -1.35 2.24
CA GLU A 98 11.81 -1.58 3.20
C GLU A 98 11.14 -1.95 4.53
N GLY A 99 11.09 -3.26 4.80
CA GLY A 99 10.87 -3.74 6.16
C GLY A 99 12.00 -3.17 6.99
N GLU A 100 11.64 -2.40 8.02
CA GLU A 100 12.54 -1.83 9.01
C GLU A 100 13.83 -2.62 9.20
N ASP A 101 14.93 -1.88 9.32
CA ASP A 101 16.15 -2.26 10.02
C ASP A 101 15.82 -2.93 11.37
N LEU A 102 15.51 -4.23 11.35
CA LEU A 102 15.58 -5.10 12.52
C LEU A 102 17.03 -5.42 12.90
N ALA A 103 18.00 -4.77 12.25
CA ALA A 103 19.43 -4.96 12.47
C ALA A 103 20.17 -3.73 13.03
N ASP A 104 19.53 -2.58 13.24
CA ASP A 104 20.25 -1.38 13.72
C ASP A 104 19.47 -0.47 14.68
N THR A 105 18.77 -1.05 15.66
CA THR A 105 18.57 -0.33 16.93
C THR A 105 19.77 -0.61 17.82
N GLY A 106 20.70 0.34 17.80
CA GLY A 106 21.94 0.36 18.58
C GLY A 106 21.83 -0.16 20.00
N MET A 107 22.22 -1.42 20.18
CA MET A 107 22.61 -1.99 21.47
C MET A 107 23.99 -2.63 21.32
N THR A 108 24.99 -1.85 20.89
CA THR A 108 26.38 -2.19 21.22
C THR A 108 26.60 -1.87 22.68
N ALA A 109 26.65 -2.94 23.46
CA ALA A 109 27.02 -3.01 24.85
C ALA A 109 27.97 -1.89 25.30
N ALA A 110 27.52 -1.15 26.31
CA ALA A 110 28.43 -0.66 27.32
C ALA A 110 29.19 -1.86 27.90
N VAL A 111 30.48 -2.00 27.55
CA VAL A 111 31.56 -2.62 28.34
C VAL A 111 32.88 -2.37 27.61
N GLN A 112 33.66 -1.44 28.18
CA GLN A 112 35.14 -1.36 28.31
C GLN A 112 35.48 0.15 28.44
N ALA A 113 35.34 0.72 29.63
CA ALA A 113 36.25 0.68 30.78
C ALA A 113 37.44 1.65 30.62
N ALA A 114 37.47 2.60 31.57
CA ALA A 114 38.59 3.32 32.17
C ALA A 114 39.95 3.34 31.46
#